data_AF-A0A8K0RZ74-F1
#
_entry.id   AF-A0A8K0RZ74-F1
#
_cell.length_a   1.000
_cell.length_b   1.000
_cell.length_c   1.000
_cell.angle_alpha   90.00
_cell.angle_beta   90.00
_cell.angle_gamma   90.00
#
_symmetry.space_group_name_H-M   'P 1'
#
loop_
_entity.id
_entity.type
_entity.pdbx_description
1 polymer ?
#
loop_
_entity_poly.entity_id
_entity_poly.type
_entity_poly.pdbx_seq_one_letter_code
_entity_poly.pdbx_strand_id
1 'polypeptide(L)'
;MITLTYQSLADFSGLPALRDAVASGHPGFLVNQVPQLPSDLYVDAKHNIKLHKKDVSSPGQAMELMRTLHHCSQLIYNNLSHALELPWEKYLSEMHEFAAPSSDVLQTVNAEDRIPNEWSTLTLILSSTQPGTALVLFGTALSVFSEGLTPELSHVSIDTQLLSGLSTPTGGNYVVYFARPNDDVYYTRTAGALMTPLSTSDYERRKRVKEIITL
;
A
#
# COMPACT_ATOMS: atom_id res chain seq x y z
N MET A 1 12.45 11.67 3.25
CA MET A 1 11.78 10.37 3.49
C MET A 1 12.41 9.73 4.72
N ILE A 2 11.60 9.21 5.64
CA ILE A 2 12.10 8.50 6.84
C ILE A 2 12.36 7.03 6.53
N THR A 3 13.11 6.36 7.41
CA THR A 3 13.36 4.91 7.34
C THR A 3 12.99 4.27 8.66
N LEU A 4 12.16 3.24 8.60
CA LEU A 4 11.72 2.42 9.73
C LEU A 4 12.23 0.98 9.58
N THR A 5 12.24 0.22 10.66
CA THR A 5 12.46 -1.23 10.59
C THR A 5 11.13 -1.97 10.65
N TYR A 6 11.06 -3.15 10.05
CA TYR A 6 9.87 -4.00 10.14
C TYR A 6 9.47 -4.27 11.60
N GLN A 7 10.44 -4.53 12.47
CA GLN A 7 10.20 -4.74 13.90
C GLN A 7 9.59 -3.51 14.57
N SER A 8 10.05 -2.30 14.23
CA SER A 8 9.51 -1.06 14.80
C SER A 8 8.05 -0.77 14.43
N LEU A 9 7.57 -1.36 13.32
CA LEU A 9 6.16 -1.36 12.96
C LEU A 9 5.39 -2.41 13.77
N ALA A 10 5.98 -3.58 14.00
CA ALA A 10 5.33 -4.66 14.75
C ALA A 10 5.09 -4.31 16.23
N ASP A 11 6.00 -3.55 16.86
CA ASP A 11 5.92 -3.15 18.27
C ASP A 11 5.52 -1.67 18.48
N PHE A 12 5.15 -0.97 17.41
CA PHE A 12 4.78 0.46 17.40
C PHE A 12 5.87 1.44 17.87
N SER A 13 7.12 1.00 18.09
CA SER A 13 8.21 1.91 18.44
C SER A 13 8.54 2.93 17.35
N GLY A 14 8.19 2.63 16.09
CA GLY A 14 8.33 3.54 14.94
C GLY A 14 7.20 4.57 14.79
N LEU A 15 6.13 4.49 15.58
CA LEU A 15 4.94 5.32 15.45
C LEU A 15 5.21 6.84 15.53
N PRO A 16 6.05 7.36 16.44
CA PRO A 16 6.34 8.80 16.49
C PRO A 16 6.93 9.32 15.17
N ALA A 17 7.91 8.61 14.60
CA ALA A 17 8.51 8.99 13.33
C ALA A 17 7.49 8.92 12.18
N LEU A 18 6.59 7.91 12.17
CA LEU A 18 5.54 7.82 11.17
C LEU A 18 4.56 8.99 11.25
N ARG A 19 4.16 9.40 12.46
CA ARG A 19 3.33 10.60 12.69
C ARG A 19 3.99 11.85 12.14
N ASP A 20 5.27 12.05 12.45
CA ASP A 20 6.04 13.19 11.95
C ASP A 20 6.10 13.18 10.41
N ALA A 21 6.26 12.01 9.80
CA ALA A 21 6.27 11.88 8.35
C ALA A 21 4.92 12.22 7.69
N VAL A 22 3.81 11.77 8.28
CA VAL A 22 2.46 12.14 7.83
C VAL A 22 2.24 13.64 7.99
N ALA A 23 2.53 14.20 9.16
CA ALA A 23 2.37 15.63 9.44
C ALA A 23 3.24 16.52 8.54
N SER A 24 4.42 16.03 8.15
CA SER A 24 5.34 16.71 7.23
C SER A 24 4.96 16.56 5.75
N GLY A 25 3.88 15.85 5.44
CA GLY A 25 3.43 15.63 4.07
C GLY A 25 4.38 14.76 3.25
N HIS A 26 5.12 13.85 3.87
CA HIS A 26 5.94 12.90 3.12
C HIS A 26 5.05 11.99 2.25
N PRO A 27 5.46 11.65 1.02
CA PRO A 27 4.71 10.74 0.14
C PRO A 27 4.81 9.26 0.53
N GLY A 28 5.65 8.94 1.51
CA GLY A 28 5.95 7.58 1.92
C GLY A 28 7.17 7.47 2.81
N PHE A 29 7.65 6.25 3.01
CA PHE A 29 8.78 5.89 3.85
C PHE A 29 9.44 4.58 3.42
N LEU A 30 10.67 4.35 3.88
CA LEU A 30 11.37 3.08 3.69
C LEU A 30 11.13 2.17 4.89
N VAL A 31 10.97 0.87 4.62
CA VAL A 31 10.95 -0.19 5.63
C VAL A 31 12.13 -1.12 5.36
N ASN A 32 13.05 -1.19 6.32
CA ASN A 32 14.17 -2.12 6.32
C ASN A 32 13.83 -3.40 7.08
N GLN A 33 14.61 -4.46 6.82
CA GLN A 33 14.47 -5.76 7.48
C GLN A 33 13.08 -6.38 7.25
N VAL A 34 12.50 -6.12 6.07
CA VAL A 34 11.25 -6.79 5.63
C VAL A 34 11.49 -8.30 5.62
N PRO A 35 10.50 -9.13 6.03
CA PRO A 35 10.62 -10.58 5.97
C PRO A 35 11.15 -11.04 4.63
N GLN A 36 12.05 -12.03 4.66
CA GLN A 36 12.65 -12.55 3.42
C GLN A 36 11.55 -12.98 2.47
N LEU A 37 11.57 -12.40 1.27
CA LEU A 37 10.77 -12.91 0.17
C LEU A 37 11.24 -14.35 -0.09
N PRO A 38 10.33 -15.30 -0.37
CA PRO A 38 10.73 -16.69 -0.59
C PRO A 38 11.80 -16.75 -1.69
N SER A 39 12.90 -17.44 -1.41
CA SER A 39 14.12 -17.45 -2.25
C SER A 39 13.90 -17.95 -3.68
N ASP A 40 12.80 -18.68 -3.90
CA ASP A 40 12.42 -19.24 -5.20
C ASP A 40 11.42 -18.37 -5.97
N LEU A 41 11.01 -17.21 -5.40
CA LEU A 41 10.27 -16.17 -6.09
C LEU A 41 11.21 -15.40 -7.02
N TYR A 42 11.78 -16.12 -7.98
CA TYR A 42 12.06 -15.52 -9.28
C TYR A 42 10.70 -15.17 -9.87
N VAL A 43 10.13 -14.03 -9.46
CA VAL A 43 9.08 -13.41 -10.23
C VAL A 43 9.70 -13.18 -11.59
N ASP A 44 9.28 -13.99 -12.57
CA ASP A 44 10.00 -14.20 -13.83
C ASP A 44 10.51 -12.86 -14.33
N ALA A 45 11.81 -12.64 -14.11
CA ALA A 45 12.40 -11.32 -14.26
C ALA A 45 12.43 -10.88 -15.74
N LYS A 46 12.05 -11.77 -16.66
CA LYS A 46 11.97 -11.52 -18.08
C LYS A 46 10.58 -11.12 -18.55
N HIS A 47 9.55 -11.26 -17.71
CA HIS A 47 8.17 -10.96 -18.09
C HIS A 47 7.57 -9.95 -17.11
N ASN A 48 7.06 -8.84 -17.65
CA ASN A 48 6.23 -7.86 -16.94
C ASN A 48 4.91 -8.54 -16.54
N ILE A 49 4.95 -9.30 -15.45
CA ILE A 49 3.81 -10.02 -14.91
C ILE A 49 2.96 -8.99 -14.18
N LYS A 50 1.67 -8.95 -14.47
CA LYS A 50 0.67 -8.21 -13.71
C LYS A 50 -0.43 -9.17 -13.30
N LEU A 51 -0.59 -9.37 -12.00
CA LEU A 51 -1.52 -10.32 -11.41
C LEU A 51 -2.50 -9.58 -10.51
N HIS A 52 -3.79 -9.77 -10.79
CA HIS A 52 -4.87 -9.33 -9.92
C HIS A 52 -5.28 -10.49 -9.02
N LYS A 53 -5.40 -10.24 -7.71
CA LYS A 53 -5.80 -11.26 -6.73
C LYS A 53 -7.07 -12.03 -7.13
N LYS A 54 -8.08 -11.31 -7.64
CA LYS A 54 -9.36 -11.87 -8.09
C LYS A 54 -9.26 -12.88 -9.25
N ASP A 55 -8.20 -12.82 -10.05
CA ASP A 55 -8.03 -13.64 -11.25
C ASP A 55 -7.18 -14.89 -10.96
N VAL A 56 -6.69 -15.07 -9.73
CA VAL A 56 -5.83 -16.20 -9.36
C VAL A 56 -6.67 -17.34 -8.79
N SER A 57 -6.82 -18.41 -9.57
CA SER A 57 -7.64 -19.57 -9.23
C SER A 57 -6.93 -20.64 -8.37
N SER A 58 -5.62 -20.55 -8.15
CA SER A 58 -4.86 -21.55 -7.38
C SER A 58 -3.66 -20.94 -6.63
N PRO A 59 -3.30 -21.46 -5.44
CA PRO A 59 -2.12 -21.00 -4.70
C PRO A 59 -0.84 -21.34 -5.48
N GLY A 60 -0.24 -20.30 -6.06
CA GLY A 60 1.10 -20.35 -6.66
C GLY A 60 2.06 -19.40 -5.95
N GLN A 61 3.33 -19.41 -6.35
CA GLN A 61 4.39 -18.59 -5.75
C GLN A 61 4.04 -17.10 -5.69
N ALA A 62 3.45 -16.55 -6.76
CA ALA A 62 3.04 -15.15 -6.81
C ALA A 62 1.92 -14.82 -5.80
N MET A 63 1.02 -15.77 -5.50
CA MET A 63 0.00 -15.59 -4.46
C MET A 63 0.61 -15.60 -3.06
N GLU A 64 1.64 -16.42 -2.82
CA GLU A 64 2.37 -16.42 -1.54
C GLU A 64 3.15 -15.12 -1.33
N LEU A 65 3.78 -14.60 -2.39
CA LEU A 65 4.41 -13.27 -2.36
C LEU A 65 3.39 -12.20 -2.01
N MET A 66 2.26 -12.19 -2.71
CA MET A 66 1.17 -11.25 -2.46
C MET A 66 0.70 -11.33 -1.00
N ARG A 67 0.54 -12.53 -0.46
CA ARG A 67 0.17 -12.76 0.94
C ARG A 67 1.22 -12.22 1.92
N THR A 68 2.50 -12.41 1.64
CA THR A 68 3.60 -11.90 2.48
C THR A 68 3.62 -10.37 2.47
N LEU A 69 3.51 -9.74 1.30
CA LEU A 69 3.46 -8.28 1.17
C LEU A 69 2.18 -7.70 1.79
N HIS A 70 1.07 -8.42 1.68
CA HIS A 70 -0.16 -8.09 2.35
C HIS A 70 0.00 -8.11 3.88
N HIS A 71 0.64 -9.14 4.44
CA HIS A 71 0.93 -9.18 5.89
C HIS A 71 1.82 -8.01 6.34
N CYS A 72 2.80 -7.61 5.53
CA CYS A 72 3.59 -6.41 5.79
C CYS A 72 2.71 -5.14 5.78
N SER A 73 1.78 -5.05 4.82
CA SER A 73 0.83 -3.93 4.71
C SER A 73 -0.08 -3.85 5.94
N GLN A 74 -0.49 -4.97 6.52
CA GLN A 74 -1.32 -5.04 7.73
C GLN A 74 -0.65 -4.38 8.95
N LEU A 75 0.66 -4.60 9.15
CA LEU A 75 1.40 -3.92 10.22
C LEU A 75 1.49 -2.41 9.98
N ILE A 76 1.70 -2.01 8.73
CA ILE A 76 1.71 -0.59 8.35
C ILE A 76 0.34 0.04 8.57
N TYR A 77 -0.75 -0.65 8.20
CA TYR A 77 -2.12 -0.19 8.39
C TYR A 77 -2.46 0.07 9.86
N ASN A 78 -2.02 -0.79 10.77
CA ASN A 78 -2.26 -0.57 12.18
C ASN A 78 -1.53 0.70 12.67
N ASN A 79 -0.26 0.86 12.31
CA ASN A 79 0.50 2.07 12.64
C ASN A 79 -0.13 3.32 12.02
N LEU A 80 -0.57 3.26 10.77
CA LEU A 80 -1.24 4.38 10.10
C LEU A 80 -2.60 4.70 10.72
N SER A 81 -3.35 3.70 11.16
CA SER A 81 -4.61 3.94 11.88
C SER A 81 -4.38 4.74 13.15
N HIS A 82 -3.27 4.49 13.87
CA HIS A 82 -2.86 5.31 15.01
C HIS A 82 -2.25 6.68 14.63
N ALA A 83 -1.52 6.76 13.53
CA ALA A 83 -0.87 7.98 13.09
C ALA A 83 -1.89 9.01 12.54
N LEU A 84 -2.95 8.51 11.92
CA LEU A 84 -4.05 9.28 11.35
C LEU A 84 -5.24 9.45 12.31
N GLU A 85 -5.09 8.99 13.56
CA GLU A 85 -6.14 9.07 14.59
C GLU A 85 -7.48 8.48 14.11
N LEU A 86 -7.41 7.35 13.40
CA LEU A 86 -8.58 6.63 12.92
C LEU A 86 -9.30 5.93 14.08
N PRO A 87 -10.59 5.58 13.91
CA PRO A 87 -11.48 5.24 15.02
C PRO A 87 -11.06 4.04 15.88
N TRP A 88 -10.27 3.12 15.34
CA TRP A 88 -9.61 2.05 16.11
C TRP A 88 -8.32 1.58 15.44
N GLU A 89 -7.48 0.87 16.20
CA GLU A 89 -6.16 0.37 15.77
C GLU A 89 -6.20 -0.39 14.44
N LYS A 90 -7.23 -1.20 14.22
CA LYS A 90 -7.34 -2.09 13.06
C LYS A 90 -8.20 -1.55 11.92
N TYR A 91 -8.51 -0.25 11.96
CA TYR A 91 -9.45 0.34 11.03
C TYR A 91 -9.06 0.12 9.57
N LEU A 92 -7.81 0.44 9.21
CA LEU A 92 -7.34 0.21 7.83
C LEU A 92 -7.14 -1.28 7.54
N SER A 93 -6.64 -2.07 8.49
CA SER A 93 -6.38 -3.50 8.28
C SER A 93 -7.65 -4.30 7.98
N GLU A 94 -8.75 -4.00 8.66
CA GLU A 94 -10.07 -4.61 8.44
C GLU A 94 -10.70 -4.23 7.09
N MET A 95 -10.34 -3.06 6.53
CA MET A 95 -10.75 -2.67 5.17
C MET A 95 -9.95 -3.37 4.07
N HIS A 96 -8.93 -4.13 4.45
CA HIS A 96 -8.00 -4.80 3.55
C HIS A 96 -7.84 -6.25 3.99
N GLU A 97 -8.90 -6.98 4.27
CA GLU A 97 -8.77 -8.40 4.60
C GLU A 97 -8.34 -9.21 3.37
N PHE A 98 -7.26 -10.01 3.50
CA PHE A 98 -6.77 -10.82 2.38
C PHE A 98 -7.75 -11.91 1.93
N ALA A 99 -8.62 -12.41 2.81
CA ALA A 99 -9.60 -13.43 2.45
C ALA A 99 -10.82 -12.83 1.73
N ALA A 100 -11.12 -11.55 1.98
CA ALA A 100 -12.23 -10.86 1.36
C ALA A 100 -11.90 -10.53 -0.12
N PRO A 101 -12.93 -10.38 -0.99
CA PRO A 101 -12.72 -9.90 -2.35
C PRO A 101 -12.00 -8.54 -2.34
N SER A 102 -10.80 -8.49 -2.89
CA SER A 102 -10.08 -7.26 -3.22
C SER A 102 -9.44 -7.38 -4.58
N SER A 103 -9.20 -6.23 -5.18
CA SER A 103 -8.51 -6.10 -6.46
C SER A 103 -7.02 -5.83 -6.28
N ASP A 104 -6.39 -6.36 -5.22
CA ASP A 104 -4.94 -6.24 -4.98
C ASP A 104 -4.17 -6.64 -6.24
N VAL A 105 -3.10 -5.89 -6.54
CA VAL A 105 -2.30 -6.10 -7.75
C VAL A 105 -0.86 -6.34 -7.37
N LEU A 106 -0.27 -7.41 -7.91
CA LEU A 106 1.16 -7.67 -7.88
C LEU A 106 1.72 -7.52 -9.28
N GLN A 107 2.79 -6.75 -9.43
CA GLN A 107 3.41 -6.47 -10.71
C GLN A 107 4.94 -6.59 -10.63
N THR A 108 5.57 -7.11 -11.69
CA THR A 108 6.99 -6.87 -11.96
C THR A 108 7.17 -5.79 -13.01
N VAL A 109 8.13 -4.91 -12.76
CA VAL A 109 8.48 -3.80 -13.63
C VAL A 109 10.00 -3.80 -13.79
N ASN A 110 10.51 -3.70 -15.03
CA ASN A 110 11.94 -3.53 -15.24
C ASN A 110 12.43 -2.22 -14.61
N ALA A 111 13.66 -2.16 -14.11
CA ALA A 111 14.17 -0.95 -13.47
C ALA A 111 14.20 0.29 -14.39
N GLU A 112 14.26 0.07 -15.71
CA GLU A 112 14.24 1.13 -16.73
C GLU A 112 12.82 1.61 -17.07
N ASP A 113 11.80 0.80 -16.75
CA ASP A 113 10.41 1.09 -17.06
C ASP A 113 9.77 1.98 -15.97
N ARG A 114 8.76 2.77 -16.38
CA ARG A 114 7.99 3.58 -15.43
C ARG A 114 7.03 2.69 -14.64
N ILE A 115 7.07 2.81 -13.31
CA ILE A 115 6.09 2.16 -12.44
C ILE A 115 4.77 2.97 -12.48
N PRO A 116 3.63 2.36 -12.85
CA PRO A 116 2.35 3.05 -12.84
C PRO A 116 1.95 3.42 -11.42
N ASN A 117 1.30 4.57 -11.26
CA ASN A 117 0.67 4.96 -10.01
C ASN A 117 -0.79 4.49 -10.02
N GLU A 118 -1.03 3.25 -9.57
CA GLU A 118 -2.38 2.70 -9.52
C GLU A 118 -3.11 3.11 -8.25
N TRP A 119 -4.45 3.16 -8.33
CA TRP A 119 -5.30 3.37 -7.16
C TRP A 119 -5.08 2.27 -6.11
N SER A 120 -4.49 2.66 -4.99
CA SER A 120 -4.17 1.80 -3.85
C SER A 120 -4.24 2.60 -2.55
N THR A 121 -4.31 1.92 -1.42
CA THR A 121 -4.10 2.55 -0.10
C THR A 121 -2.61 2.62 0.20
N LEU A 122 -1.88 1.56 -0.13
CA LEU A 122 -0.42 1.53 -0.07
C LEU A 122 0.14 0.94 -1.36
N THR A 123 1.27 1.48 -1.80
CA THR A 123 2.08 0.86 -2.84
C THR A 123 3.42 0.46 -2.23
N LEU A 124 3.68 -0.85 -2.19
CA LEU A 124 4.94 -1.42 -1.71
C LEU A 124 5.82 -1.74 -2.92
N ILE A 125 7.05 -1.22 -2.92
CA ILE A 125 8.02 -1.42 -3.99
C ILE A 125 9.27 -2.03 -3.39
N LEU A 126 9.68 -3.19 -3.91
CA LEU A 126 10.90 -3.87 -3.52
C LEU A 126 11.82 -3.99 -4.72
N SER A 127 13.11 -3.80 -4.51
CA SER A 127 14.12 -4.09 -5.51
C SER A 127 14.47 -5.58 -5.46
N SER A 128 14.52 -6.24 -6.62
CA SER A 128 14.98 -7.63 -6.72
C SER A 128 16.42 -7.81 -6.23
N THR A 129 17.24 -6.74 -6.25
CA THR A 129 18.63 -6.76 -5.78
C THR A 129 18.76 -6.46 -4.28
N GLN A 130 17.71 -5.93 -3.65
CA GLN A 130 17.68 -5.61 -2.22
C GLN A 130 16.31 -5.99 -1.62
N PRO A 131 15.98 -7.29 -1.54
CA PRO A 131 14.66 -7.74 -1.09
C PRO A 131 14.37 -7.44 0.40
N GLY A 132 15.39 -7.08 1.18
CA GLY A 132 15.23 -6.72 2.60
C GLY A 132 14.77 -5.29 2.87
N THR A 133 14.59 -4.46 1.82
CA THR A 133 14.12 -3.08 1.93
C THR A 133 12.92 -2.88 0.99
N ALA A 134 11.84 -2.32 1.53
CA ALA A 134 10.68 -1.91 0.77
C ALA A 134 10.50 -0.39 0.86
N LEU A 135 10.20 0.24 -0.27
CA LEU A 135 9.62 1.57 -0.31
C LEU A 135 8.10 1.44 -0.17
N VAL A 136 7.54 2.14 0.81
CA VAL A 136 6.10 2.21 1.04
C VAL A 136 5.65 3.61 0.68
N LEU A 137 4.79 3.72 -0.33
CA LEU A 137 4.16 4.97 -0.72
C LEU A 137 2.71 5.01 -0.23
N PHE A 138 2.29 6.20 0.20
CA PHE A 138 0.89 6.49 0.48
C PHE A 138 0.14 6.57 -0.85
N GLY A 139 -0.78 5.63 -1.06
CA GLY A 139 -1.57 5.60 -2.27
C GLY A 139 -2.72 6.61 -2.22
N THR A 140 -3.31 6.91 -3.38
CA THR A 140 -4.41 7.87 -3.53
C THR A 140 -5.61 7.51 -2.64
N ALA A 141 -5.90 6.23 -2.46
CA ALA A 141 -7.01 5.80 -1.59
C ALA A 141 -6.76 6.18 -0.13
N LEU A 142 -5.50 6.19 0.35
CA LEU A 142 -5.18 6.62 1.71
C LEU A 142 -5.37 8.12 1.90
N SER A 143 -5.00 8.94 0.90
CA SER A 143 -5.30 10.39 0.94
C SER A 143 -6.79 10.63 1.08
N VAL A 144 -7.58 9.83 0.37
CA VAL A 144 -9.05 9.86 0.44
C VAL A 144 -9.52 9.40 1.82
N PHE A 145 -9.15 8.22 2.32
CA PHE A 145 -9.53 7.76 3.68
C PHE A 145 -9.07 8.66 4.82
N SER A 146 -7.98 9.40 4.62
CA SER A 146 -7.41 10.34 5.59
C SER A 146 -7.83 11.79 5.39
N GLU A 147 -8.77 12.06 4.47
CA GLU A 147 -9.27 13.41 4.17
C GLU A 147 -8.16 14.42 3.81
N GLY A 148 -7.13 13.96 3.10
CA GLY A 148 -6.01 14.76 2.64
C GLY A 148 -4.88 14.93 3.63
N LEU A 149 -4.89 14.23 4.79
CA LEU A 149 -3.76 14.24 5.72
C LEU A 149 -2.49 13.61 5.13
N THR A 150 -2.64 12.64 4.23
CA THR A 150 -1.53 12.16 3.39
C THR A 150 -1.59 12.78 2.00
N PRO A 151 -0.44 13.10 1.39
CA PRO A 151 -0.42 13.70 0.05
C PRO A 151 -1.04 12.77 -0.98
N GLU A 152 -1.71 13.36 -1.97
CA GLU A 152 -2.24 12.64 -3.12
C GLU A 152 -1.14 12.48 -4.20
N LEU A 153 -0.93 11.25 -4.67
CA LEU A 153 -0.09 11.00 -5.83
C LEU A 153 -0.92 11.23 -7.09
N SER A 154 -0.85 12.43 -7.67
CA SER A 154 -1.66 12.84 -8.84
C SER A 154 -1.02 12.51 -10.20
N HIS A 155 0.23 12.04 -10.20
CA HIS A 155 0.93 11.66 -11.42
C HIS A 155 0.54 10.26 -11.89
N VAL A 156 0.57 10.03 -13.21
CA VAL A 156 0.25 8.73 -13.84
C VAL A 156 1.28 7.65 -13.50
N SER A 157 2.51 8.06 -13.18
CA SER A 157 3.62 7.17 -12.81
C SER A 157 4.31 7.66 -11.55
N ILE A 158 4.89 6.73 -10.81
CA ILE A 158 5.67 7.01 -9.60
C ILE A 158 6.94 7.77 -10.00
N ASP A 159 7.26 8.84 -9.28
CA ASP A 159 8.46 9.63 -9.52
C ASP A 159 9.72 8.79 -9.20
N THR A 160 10.60 8.69 -10.18
CA THR A 160 11.91 8.05 -10.07
C THR A 160 12.75 8.57 -8.91
N GLN A 161 12.58 9.83 -8.49
CA GLN A 161 13.28 10.38 -7.32
C GLN A 161 12.88 9.67 -6.02
N LEU A 162 11.63 9.19 -5.90
CA LEU A 162 11.18 8.42 -4.74
C LEU A 162 11.84 7.05 -4.69
N LEU A 163 12.20 6.50 -5.85
CA LEU A 163 12.90 5.22 -5.97
C LEU A 163 14.37 5.31 -5.58
N SER A 164 14.96 6.50 -5.44
CA SER A 164 16.38 6.67 -5.05
C SER A 164 16.73 6.08 -3.68
N GLY A 165 15.73 5.91 -2.81
CA GLY A 165 15.88 5.22 -1.52
C GLY A 165 16.02 3.70 -1.66
N LEU A 166 15.68 3.14 -2.81
CA LEU A 166 15.98 1.77 -3.20
C LEU A 166 17.25 1.79 -4.05
N SER A 167 18.19 0.89 -3.78
CA SER A 167 19.35 0.74 -4.66
C SER A 167 18.86 0.45 -6.09
N THR A 168 19.13 1.36 -7.03
CA THR A 168 18.69 1.22 -8.42
C THR A 168 19.29 -0.06 -9.00
N PRO A 169 18.47 -1.03 -9.44
CA PRO A 169 19.00 -2.22 -10.06
C PRO A 169 19.65 -1.82 -11.40
N THR A 170 20.98 -1.86 -11.50
CA THR A 170 21.62 -1.94 -12.82
C THR A 170 21.28 -3.30 -13.41
N GLY A 171 20.20 -3.37 -14.21
CA GLY A 171 19.74 -4.59 -14.86
C GLY A 171 18.89 -5.54 -13.99
N GLY A 172 18.06 -5.00 -13.10
CA GLY A 172 17.10 -5.78 -12.29
C GLY A 172 15.68 -5.24 -12.36
N ASN A 173 14.80 -5.76 -11.50
CA ASN A 173 13.37 -5.45 -11.53
C ASN A 173 12.88 -4.95 -10.19
N TYR A 174 11.79 -4.18 -10.26
CA TYR A 174 10.95 -3.88 -9.12
C TYR A 174 9.82 -4.88 -9.02
N VAL A 175 9.57 -5.34 -7.80
CA VAL A 175 8.34 -6.00 -7.40
C VAL A 175 7.45 -4.95 -6.78
N VAL A 176 6.28 -4.73 -7.37
CA VAL A 176 5.33 -3.70 -6.96
C VAL A 176 4.04 -4.34 -6.51
N TYR A 177 3.60 -4.03 -5.31
CA TYR A 177 2.36 -4.50 -4.73
C TYR A 177 1.45 -3.32 -4.40
N PHE A 178 0.34 -3.23 -5.11
CA PHE A 178 -0.71 -2.24 -4.90
C PHE A 178 -1.77 -2.85 -3.98
N ALA A 179 -1.70 -2.50 -2.69
CA ALA A 179 -2.66 -2.94 -1.70
C ALA A 179 -3.93 -2.09 -1.80
N ARG A 180 -5.02 -2.71 -2.23
CA ARG A 180 -6.29 -2.04 -2.51
C ARG A 180 -7.33 -2.38 -1.43
N PRO A 181 -8.24 -1.45 -1.09
CA PRO A 181 -9.33 -1.75 -0.19
C PRO A 181 -10.24 -2.84 -0.78
N ASN A 182 -10.92 -3.62 0.07
CA ASN A 182 -11.88 -4.62 -0.38
C ASN A 182 -13.06 -3.96 -1.12
N ASP A 183 -13.61 -4.65 -2.12
CA ASP A 183 -14.56 -4.07 -3.08
C ASP A 183 -15.86 -3.55 -2.42
N ASP A 184 -16.28 -4.20 -1.34
CA ASP A 184 -17.52 -3.90 -0.60
C ASP A 184 -17.29 -3.03 0.66
N VAL A 185 -16.08 -2.52 0.88
CA VAL A 185 -15.82 -1.55 1.94
C VAL A 185 -16.54 -0.24 1.61
N TYR A 186 -17.21 0.32 2.60
CA TYR A 186 -17.81 1.64 2.48
C TYR A 186 -16.77 2.71 2.76
N TYR A 187 -16.83 3.78 1.96
CA TYR A 187 -16.08 4.99 2.24
C TYR A 187 -16.76 5.75 3.40
N THR A 188 -16.38 5.46 4.64
CA THR A 188 -16.94 6.18 5.80
C THR A 188 -15.90 6.33 6.90
N ARG A 189 -15.60 7.56 7.35
CA ARG A 189 -14.63 7.88 8.42
C ARG A 189 -14.91 7.20 9.78
N THR A 190 -16.05 6.55 10.03
CA THR A 190 -16.35 6.07 11.40
C THR A 190 -17.49 5.06 11.48
N ALA A 191 -17.23 3.91 12.09
CA ALA A 191 -18.23 3.30 12.96
C ALA A 191 -18.38 4.21 14.20
N GLY A 192 -19.57 4.78 14.41
CA GLY A 192 -19.93 5.47 15.65
C GLY A 192 -19.80 7.00 15.62
N ALA A 193 -20.92 7.64 15.30
CA ALA A 193 -21.39 8.91 15.85
C ALA A 193 -20.34 9.97 16.23
N LEU A 194 -19.94 10.81 15.28
CA LEU A 194 -20.01 12.29 15.37
C LEU A 194 -19.15 12.90 14.26
N MET A 195 -19.81 13.76 13.47
CA MET A 195 -19.27 14.92 12.75
C MET A 195 -18.95 14.79 11.24
N THR A 196 -19.70 15.66 10.53
CA THR A 196 -19.43 16.50 9.36
C THR A 196 -18.73 15.90 8.12
N PRO A 197 -19.46 15.68 7.02
CA PRO A 197 -18.93 15.13 5.76
C PRO A 197 -18.14 16.16 4.91
N LEU A 198 -17.19 15.67 4.12
CA LEU A 198 -16.45 16.43 3.09
C LEU A 198 -17.34 16.95 1.95
N SER A 199 -18.50 16.33 1.70
CA SER A 199 -19.67 16.92 1.04
C SER A 199 -20.90 16.04 1.28
N THR A 200 -22.10 16.64 1.31
CA THR A 200 -23.36 15.97 1.67
C THR A 200 -23.81 14.87 0.70
N SER A 201 -23.43 14.94 -0.58
CA SER A 201 -23.99 14.08 -1.64
C SER A 201 -23.42 12.66 -1.71
N ASP A 202 -22.11 12.47 -1.46
CA ASP A 202 -21.50 11.13 -1.47
C ASP A 202 -21.76 10.38 -0.16
N TYR A 203 -21.89 11.12 0.96
CA TYR A 203 -22.31 10.59 2.26
C TYR A 203 -23.76 10.06 2.22
N GLU A 204 -24.68 10.81 1.63
CA GLU A 204 -26.08 10.39 1.45
C GLU A 204 -26.22 9.11 0.60
N ARG A 205 -25.25 8.83 -0.28
CA ARG A 205 -25.29 7.70 -1.22
C ARG A 205 -24.60 6.42 -0.72
N ARG A 206 -23.86 6.45 0.40
CA ARG A 206 -23.14 5.28 0.96
C ARG A 206 -22.36 4.50 -0.11
N LYS A 207 -21.59 5.19 -0.95
CA LYS A 207 -20.90 4.53 -2.06
C LYS A 207 -19.89 3.49 -1.56
N ARG A 208 -19.89 2.32 -2.17
CA ARG A 208 -18.88 1.26 -1.98
C ARG A 208 -17.64 1.57 -2.81
N VAL A 209 -16.48 1.07 -2.40
CA VAL A 209 -15.22 1.20 -3.15
C VAL A 209 -15.38 0.83 -4.63
N LYS A 210 -16.08 -0.27 -4.95
CA LYS A 210 -16.34 -0.67 -6.34
C LYS A 210 -17.11 0.35 -7.19
N GLU A 211 -17.89 1.23 -6.55
CA GLU A 211 -18.69 2.28 -7.19
C GLU A 211 -17.87 3.58 -7.41
N ILE A 212 -16.66 3.64 -6.85
CA ILE A 212 -15.71 4.75 -7.02
C ILE A 212 -14.68 4.40 -8.09
N ILE A 213 -14.20 3.15 -8.14
CA ILE A 213 -13.19 2.67 -9.10
C ILE A 213 -13.73 2.59 -10.55
N THR A 214 -15.05 2.64 -10.74
CA THR A 214 -15.73 2.49 -12.05
C THR A 214 -16.07 3.81 -12.75
N LEU A 215 -15.65 4.95 -12.19
CA LEU A 215 -15.74 6.28 -12.81
C LEU A 215 -14.43 6.62 -13.53
#